data_AF-A0A946NMF9-F1
#
_entry.id   AF-A0A946NMF9-F1
#
_cell.length_a   1.000
_cell.length_b   1.000
_cell.length_c   1.000
_cell.angle_alpha   90.00
_cell.angle_beta   90.00
_cell.angle_gamma   90.00
#
_symmetry.space_group_name_H-M   'P 1'
#
loop_
_entity.id
_entity.type
_entity.pdbx_description
1 polymer ?
#
loop_
_entity_poly.entity_id
_entity_poly.type
_entity_poly.pdbx_seq_one_letter_code
_entity_poly.pdbx_strand_id
1 'polypeptide(L)' 'MRNIRYFLGRTLQLIGLATISLVVFMFFTQMSMEPLLIWSLLGAAEFYGGTWLLGKEGQT' A
#
# COMPACT_ATOMS: atom_id res chain seq x y z
N MET A 1 -13.07 -14.14 -13.24
CA MET A 1 -12.74 -12.70 -13.09
C MET A 1 -12.73 -12.23 -11.64
N ARG A 2 -13.64 -12.70 -10.76
CA ARG A 2 -13.68 -12.37 -9.32
C ARG A 2 -12.36 -12.67 -8.57
N ASN A 3 -11.80 -13.87 -8.74
CA ASN A 3 -10.54 -14.25 -8.09
C ASN A 3 -9.36 -13.35 -8.47
N ILE A 4 -9.28 -12.90 -9.73
CA ILE A 4 -8.16 -12.05 -10.19
C ILE A 4 -8.21 -10.68 -9.52
N ARG A 5 -9.41 -10.08 -9.38
CA ARG A 5 -9.59 -8.80 -8.67
C ARG A 5 -9.28 -8.94 -7.19
N TYR A 6 -9.71 -10.04 -6.57
CA TYR A 6 -9.37 -10.36 -5.19
C TYR A 6 -7.85 -10.45 -4.98
N PHE A 7 -7.15 -11.24 -5.78
CA PHE A 7 -5.69 -11.35 -5.69
C PHE A 7 -4.99 -10.02 -6.00
N LEU A 8 -5.43 -9.27 -7.01
CA LEU A 8 -4.88 -7.95 -7.32
C LEU A 8 -5.00 -6.99 -6.14
N GLY A 9 -6.20 -6.86 -5.56
CA GLY A 9 -6.40 -5.94 -4.44
C GLY A 9 -5.65 -6.39 -3.18
N ARG A 10 -5.55 -7.70 -2.92
CA ARG A 10 -4.78 -8.24 -1.79
C ARG A 10 -3.27 -8.04 -1.98
N THR A 11 -2.76 -8.27 -3.17
CA THR A 11 -1.35 -8.00 -3.52
C THR A 11 -1.06 -6.51 -3.41
N LEU A 12 -1.95 -5.64 -3.89
CA LEU A 12 -1.77 -4.19 -3.80
C LEU A 12 -1.78 -3.69 -2.34
N GLN A 13 -2.60 -4.29 -1.47
CA GLN A 13 -2.53 -4.05 -0.02
C GLN A 13 -1.17 -4.47 0.57
N LEU A 14 -0.68 -5.66 0.22
CA LEU A 14 0.62 -6.15 0.71
C LEU A 14 1.78 -5.28 0.23
N ILE A 15 1.72 -4.80 -1.01
CA ILE A 15 2.69 -3.84 -1.56
C ILE A 15 2.63 -2.54 -0.76
N GLY A 16 1.44 -1.94 -0.57
CA GLY A 16 1.31 -0.72 0.22
C GLY A 16 1.82 -0.86 1.66
N LEU A 17 1.58 -2.01 2.29
CA LEU A 17 2.12 -2.33 3.62
C LEU A 17 3.65 -2.41 3.61
N ALA A 18 4.23 -3.05 2.59
CA ALA A 18 5.67 -3.16 2.42
C ALA A 18 6.31 -1.79 2.15
N THR A 19 5.68 -0.95 1.31
CA THR A 19 6.11 0.43 1.04
C THR A 19 6.14 1.26 2.33
N ILE A 20 5.07 1.23 3.14
CA ILE A 20 5.03 1.96 4.42
C ILE A 20 6.10 1.43 5.38
N SER A 21 6.29 0.11 5.46
CA SER A 21 7.34 -0.50 6.30
C SER A 21 8.75 -0.08 5.85
N LEU A 22 8.98 0.02 4.54
CA LEU A 22 10.23 0.52 3.98
C LEU A 22 10.45 2.00 4.32
N VAL A 23 9.40 2.83 4.30
CA VAL A 23 9.49 4.23 4.73
C VAL A 23 9.91 4.34 6.19
N VAL A 24 9.37 3.48 7.07
CA VAL A 24 9.79 3.43 8.48
C VAL A 24 11.27 3.06 8.59
N PHE A 25 11.77 2.15 7.76
CA PHE A 25 13.20 1.84 7.70
C PHE A 25 14.03 3.04 7.22
N MET A 26 13.63 3.70 6.14
CA MET A 26 14.29 4.90 5.59
C MET A 26 14.26 6.10 6.55
N PHE A 27 13.26 6.18 7.43
CA PHE A 27 13.20 7.19 8.47
C PHE A 27 14.41 7.08 9.43
N PHE A 28 14.86 5.86 9.74
CA PHE A 28 16.05 5.65 10.57
C PHE A 28 17.38 5.94 9.85
N THR A 29 17.39 6.06 8.51
CA THR A 29 18.60 6.35 7.73
C THR A 29 18.87 7.85 7.56
N GLN A 30 18.24 8.72 8.36
CA GLN A 30 18.39 10.19 8.32
C GLN A 30 18.07 10.83 6.94
N MET A 31 17.17 10.21 6.18
CA MET A 31 16.71 10.77 4.91
C MET A 31 15.87 12.04 5.14
N SER A 32 15.93 13.00 4.21
CA SER A 32 15.11 14.21 4.26
C SER A 32 13.61 13.89 4.38
N MET A 33 12.85 14.76 5.03
CA MET A 33 11.41 14.53 5.30
C MET A 33 10.55 14.49 4.03
N GLU A 34 10.89 15.28 3.02
CA GLU A 34 10.12 15.40 1.78
C GLU A 34 9.97 14.06 1.01
N PRO A 35 11.05 13.30 0.73
CA PRO A 35 10.92 11.99 0.09
C PRO A 35 10.16 10.98 0.98
N LEU A 36 10.34 11.02 2.30
CA LEU A 36 9.62 10.12 3.21
C LEU A 36 8.10 10.34 3.14
N LEU A 37 7.67 11.60 3.03
CA LEU A 37 6.26 11.95 2.87
C LEU A 37 5.70 11.47 1.52
N ILE A 38 6.45 11.62 0.43
CA ILE A 38 6.03 11.16 -0.90
C ILE A 38 5.86 9.64 -0.90
N TRP A 39 6.83 8.91 -0.37
CA TRP A 39 6.75 7.44 -0.28
C TRP A 39 5.64 6.98 0.68
N SER A 40 5.38 7.73 1.76
CA SER A 40 4.25 7.45 2.66
C SER A 40 2.92 7.59 1.95
N LEU A 41 2.74 8.67 1.18
CA LEU A 41 1.55 8.90 0.35
C LEU A 41 1.37 7.80 -0.69
N LEU A 42 2.47 7.37 -1.33
CA LEU A 42 2.45 6.28 -2.30
C LEU A 42 1.98 4.98 -1.65
N GLY A 43 2.61 4.57 -0.53
CA GLY A 43 2.25 3.34 0.17
C GLY A 43 0.82 3.35 0.72
N ALA A 44 0.34 4.50 1.21
CA ALA A 44 -1.05 4.68 1.61
C ALA A 44 -2.00 4.56 0.40
N ALA A 45 -1.68 5.19 -0.73
CA ALA A 45 -2.48 5.10 -1.95
C ALA A 45 -2.55 3.67 -2.50
N GLU A 46 -1.45 2.91 -2.45
CA GLU A 46 -1.42 1.49 -2.82
C GLU A 46 -2.29 0.67 -1.87
N PHE A 47 -2.16 0.85 -0.56
CA PHE A 47 -2.92 0.11 0.43
C PHE A 47 -4.44 0.36 0.33
N TYR A 48 -4.83 1.64 0.30
CA TYR A 48 -6.24 2.02 0.18
C TYR A 48 -6.80 1.77 -1.21
N GLY A 49 -5.99 1.90 -2.27
CA GLY A 49 -6.34 1.52 -3.63
C GLY A 49 -6.65 0.02 -3.73
N GLY A 50 -5.83 -0.84 -3.12
CA GLY A 50 -6.07 -2.28 -3.02
C GLY A 50 -7.33 -2.61 -2.21
N THR A 51 -7.56 -1.87 -1.13
CA THR A 51 -8.78 -1.99 -0.31
C THR A 51 -10.03 -1.60 -1.07
N TRP A 52 -9.98 -0.53 -1.86
CA TRP A 52 -11.08 -0.10 -2.71
C TRP A 52 -11.39 -1.13 -3.82
N LEU A 53 -10.33 -1.70 -4.40
CA LEU A 53 -10.44 -2.77 -5.41
C LEU A 53 -11.08 -4.05 -4.82
N LEU A 54 -10.80 -4.33 -3.55
CA LEU A 54 -11.45 -5.39 -2.76
C LEU A 54 -12.85 -5.02 -2.25
N GLY A 55 -13.18 -3.74 -2.12
CA GLY A 55 -14.38 -3.22 -1.47
C GLY A 55 -15.71 -3.60 -2.13
N LYS A 56 -15.69 -4.27 -3.29
CA LYS A 56 -16.89 -4.89 -3.91
C LYS A 56 -16.99 -6.40 -3.71
N GLU A 57 -15.95 -7.07 -3.20
CA GLU A 57 -15.88 -8.53 -3.15
C GLU A 57 -15.42 -9.09 -1.78
N GLY A 58 -14.88 -8.26 -0.89
CA GLY A 58 -14.34 -8.65 0.43
C GLY A 58 -15.30 -8.55 1.63
N GLN A 59 -16.60 -8.33 1.40
CA GLN A 59 -17.65 -8.30 2.44
C GLN A 59 -18.53 -9.57 2.44
N THR A 60 -17.97 -10.75 2.14
CA THR A 60 -18.65 -12.03 2.33
C THR A 60 -17.78 -12.96 3.14
#